data_AF-A0A5B7RIX3-F1
#
_entry.id   AF-A0A5B7RIX3-F1
#
_cell.length_a   1.000
_cell.length_b   1.000
_cell.length_c   1.000
_cell.angle_alpha   90.00
_cell.angle_beta   90.00
_cell.angle_gamma   90.00
#
_symmetry.space_group_name_H-M   'P 1'
#
loop_
_entity.id
_entity.type
_entity.pdbx_description
1 polymer ?
#
loop_
_entity_poly.entity_id
_entity_poly.type
_entity_poly.pdbx_seq_one_letter_code
_entity_poly.pdbx_strand_id
1 'polypeptide(L)'
;MLERADDLLRGPSPHRARFACWIARSSFELLVAGLLVQRDLDPGSASMRTRLSCLQVAYLDRPEVAARADYIWARLSQACHQHAYELGPTVHEARGLVARVVDLAGVIRVSVEVDA
;
A
#
# COMPACT_ATOMS: atom_id res chain seq x y z
N MET A 1 11.12 -0.53 4.96
CA MET A 1 10.10 0.31 5.66
C MET A 1 8.97 -0.51 6.28
N LEU A 2 8.44 -1.54 5.61
CA LEU A 2 7.37 -2.39 6.15
C LEU A 2 7.78 -3.14 7.44
N GLU A 3 9.03 -3.58 7.56
CA GLU A 3 9.57 -4.17 8.80
C GLU A 3 9.39 -3.24 10.01
N ARG A 4 9.67 -1.94 9.84
CA ARG A 4 9.50 -0.93 10.89
C ARG A 4 8.03 -0.71 11.29
N ALA A 5 7.09 -0.95 10.38
CA ALA A 5 5.67 -0.90 10.70
C ALA A 5 5.25 -2.08 11.60
N ASP A 6 5.79 -3.28 11.38
CA ASP A 6 5.52 -4.44 12.23
C ASP A 6 6.12 -4.27 13.64
N ASP A 7 7.35 -3.78 13.73
CA ASP A 7 8.01 -3.48 15.01
C ASP A 7 7.19 -2.50 15.86
N LEU A 8 6.63 -1.47 15.22
CA LEU A 8 5.80 -0.50 15.91
C LEU A 8 4.51 -1.11 16.49
N LEU A 9 3.91 -2.06 15.76
CA LEU A 9 2.71 -2.77 16.20
C LEU A 9 2.97 -3.70 17.41
N ARG A 10 4.24 -4.04 17.68
CA ARG A 10 4.67 -4.81 18.86
C ARG A 10 4.97 -3.92 20.07
N GLY A 11 5.23 -2.63 19.87
CA GLY A 11 5.63 -1.69 20.93
C GLY A 11 4.46 -1.09 21.74
N PRO A 12 4.73 -0.55 22.95
CA PRO A 12 3.72 0.07 23.79
C PRO A 12 3.51 1.56 23.41
N SER A 13 2.64 1.83 22.45
CA SER A 13 2.18 3.20 22.16
C SER A 13 0.70 3.23 21.82
N PRO A 14 -0.09 4.18 22.35
CA PRO A 14 -1.51 4.33 22.03
C PRO A 14 -1.76 4.69 20.55
N HIS A 15 -0.75 5.22 19.84
CA HIS A 15 -0.87 5.62 18.44
C HIS A 15 -0.19 4.65 17.46
N ARG A 16 0.34 3.52 17.95
CA ARG A 16 1.10 2.55 17.16
C ARG A 16 0.38 2.06 15.90
N ALA A 17 -0.93 1.78 16.00
CA ALA A 17 -1.71 1.31 14.87
C ALA A 17 -1.76 2.35 13.73
N ARG A 18 -1.96 3.62 14.10
CA ARG A 18 -2.03 4.73 13.15
C ARG A 18 -0.69 5.01 12.48
N PHE A 19 0.38 5.05 13.28
CA PHE A 19 1.73 5.25 12.75
C PHE A 19 2.16 4.09 11.85
N ALA A 20 1.79 2.85 12.17
CA ALA A 20 2.02 1.71 11.28
C ALA A 20 1.27 1.87 9.95
N CYS A 21 0.01 2.33 9.97
CA CYS A 21 -0.74 2.65 8.75
C CYS A 21 -0.09 3.79 7.94
N TRP A 22 0.45 4.82 8.59
CA TRP A 22 1.19 5.89 7.91
C TRP A 22 2.44 5.35 7.20
N ILE A 23 3.27 4.54 7.88
CA ILE A 23 4.45 3.92 7.28
C ILE A 23 4.08 2.98 6.13
N ALA A 24 3.01 2.20 6.32
CA ALA A 24 2.48 1.31 5.29
C ALA A 24 2.01 2.08 4.05
N ARG A 25 1.33 3.23 4.24
CA ARG A 25 0.89 4.11 3.16
C ARG A 25 2.06 4.66 2.35
N SER A 26 3.10 5.19 3.01
CA SER A 26 4.29 5.67 2.31
C SER A 26 5.00 4.55 1.55
N SER A 27 5.07 3.34 2.15
CA SER A 27 5.66 2.16 1.48
C SER A 27 4.81 1.73 0.26
N PHE A 28 3.49 1.80 0.37
CA PHE A 28 2.56 1.51 -0.72
C PHE A 28 2.67 2.51 -1.88
N GLU A 29 2.82 3.79 -1.61
CA GLU A 29 2.99 4.82 -2.66
C GLU A 29 4.25 4.57 -3.48
N LEU A 30 5.35 4.19 -2.84
CA LEU A 30 6.59 3.78 -3.51
C LEU A 30 6.40 2.48 -4.29
N LEU A 31 5.67 1.52 -3.73
CA LEU A 31 5.36 0.25 -4.38
C LEU A 31 4.60 0.46 -5.70
N VAL A 32 3.57 1.31 -5.70
CA VAL A 32 2.80 1.61 -6.92
C VAL A 32 3.67 2.31 -7.97
N ALA A 33 4.55 3.23 -7.57
CA ALA A 33 5.50 3.82 -8.49
C ALA A 33 6.40 2.75 -9.14
N GLY A 34 6.90 1.79 -8.36
CA GLY A 34 7.67 0.65 -8.87
C GLY A 34 6.89 -0.25 -9.83
N LEU A 35 5.63 -0.56 -9.52
CA LEU A 35 4.75 -1.37 -10.39
C LEU A 35 4.50 -0.72 -11.76
N LEU A 36 4.41 0.61 -11.81
CA LEU A 36 4.25 1.36 -13.07
C LEU A 36 5.54 1.35 -13.88
N VAL A 37 6.69 1.58 -13.23
CA VAL A 37 8.01 1.51 -13.88
C VAL A 37 8.27 0.12 -14.47
N GLN A 38 7.84 -0.96 -13.81
CA GLN A 38 7.92 -2.33 -14.36
C GLN A 38 7.11 -2.55 -15.64
N ARG A 39 6.13 -1.70 -15.92
CA ARG A 39 5.31 -1.74 -17.15
C ARG A 39 5.71 -0.61 -18.12
N ASP A 40 6.93 -0.10 -18.00
CA ASP A 40 7.48 1.00 -18.80
C ASP A 40 6.67 2.31 -18.76
N LEU A 41 5.96 2.54 -17.64
CA LEU A 41 5.22 3.78 -17.40
C LEU A 41 5.93 4.63 -16.36
N ASP A 42 6.32 5.85 -16.74
CA ASP A 42 6.86 6.83 -15.78
C ASP A 42 5.71 7.49 -15.00
N PRO A 43 5.62 7.27 -13.66
CA PRO A 43 4.59 7.90 -12.84
C PRO A 43 4.80 9.40 -12.63
N GLY A 44 5.99 9.95 -12.90
CA GLY A 44 6.34 11.36 -12.74
C GLY A 44 5.84 11.97 -11.42
N SER A 45 5.33 13.21 -11.50
CA SER A 45 4.70 13.92 -10.37
C SER A 45 3.18 13.66 -10.26
N ALA A 46 2.67 12.58 -10.87
CA ALA A 46 1.25 12.30 -10.87
C ALA A 46 0.69 12.05 -9.46
N SER A 47 -0.56 12.47 -9.24
CA SER A 47 -1.25 12.19 -7.98
C SER A 47 -1.41 10.69 -7.76
N MET A 48 -1.59 10.27 -6.50
CA MET A 48 -1.79 8.84 -6.22
C MET A 48 -3.04 8.28 -6.91
N ARG A 49 -4.13 9.05 -7.02
CA ARG A 49 -5.31 8.60 -7.79
C ARG A 49 -4.98 8.36 -9.26
N THR A 50 -4.22 9.28 -9.87
CA THR A 50 -3.80 9.15 -11.28
C THR A 50 -2.94 7.90 -11.47
N ARG A 51 -1.98 7.66 -10.58
CA ARG A 51 -1.13 6.45 -10.64
C ARG A 51 -1.95 5.16 -10.51
N LEU A 52 -2.98 5.14 -9.67
CA LEU A 52 -3.89 3.99 -9.56
C LEU A 52 -4.71 3.77 -10.84
N SER A 53 -5.20 4.83 -11.49
CA SER A 53 -5.84 4.73 -12.80
C SER A 53 -4.88 4.22 -13.88
N CYS A 54 -3.62 4.66 -13.88
CA CYS A 54 -2.60 4.09 -14.76
C CYS A 54 -2.38 2.61 -14.48
N LEU A 55 -2.41 2.19 -13.22
CA LEU A 55 -2.23 0.79 -12.83
C LEU A 55 -3.34 -0.12 -13.41
N GLN A 56 -4.59 0.38 -13.46
CA GLN A 56 -5.72 -0.34 -14.06
C GLN A 56 -5.47 -0.66 -15.55
N VAL A 57 -4.82 0.25 -16.28
CA VAL A 57 -4.46 0.04 -17.70
C VAL A 57 -3.18 -0.79 -17.83
N ALA A 58 -2.19 -0.55 -16.97
CA ALA A 58 -0.89 -1.21 -17.02
C ALA A 58 -0.96 -2.71 -16.71
N TYR A 59 -1.95 -3.14 -15.91
CA TYR A 59 -2.17 -4.52 -15.48
C TYR A 59 -3.53 -5.06 -15.99
N LEU A 60 -3.91 -4.77 -17.23
CA LEU A 60 -5.13 -5.32 -17.84
C LEU A 60 -5.14 -6.87 -17.87
N ASP A 61 -3.97 -7.48 -17.96
CA ASP A 61 -3.74 -8.92 -17.87
C ASP A 61 -3.92 -9.48 -16.45
N ARG A 62 -3.87 -8.61 -15.43
CA ARG A 62 -3.96 -8.94 -14.00
C ARG A 62 -4.81 -7.91 -13.24
N PRO A 63 -6.12 -7.82 -13.53
CA PRO A 63 -7.00 -6.79 -12.97
C PRO A 63 -7.08 -6.83 -11.43
N GLU A 64 -6.79 -7.97 -10.81
CA GLU A 64 -6.71 -8.13 -9.37
C GLU A 64 -5.61 -7.27 -8.72
N VAL A 65 -4.53 -6.95 -9.44
CA VAL A 65 -3.44 -6.10 -8.94
C VAL A 65 -3.96 -4.68 -8.71
N ALA A 66 -4.66 -4.12 -9.71
CA ALA A 66 -5.25 -2.80 -9.62
C ALA A 66 -6.37 -2.72 -8.57
N ALA A 67 -7.28 -3.70 -8.55
CA ALA A 67 -8.34 -3.75 -7.55
C ALA A 67 -7.80 -3.83 -6.11
N ARG A 68 -6.74 -4.63 -5.88
CA ARG A 68 -6.08 -4.70 -4.58
C ARG A 68 -5.39 -3.38 -4.21
N ALA A 69 -4.69 -2.76 -5.16
CA ALA A 69 -4.03 -1.48 -4.93
C ALA A 69 -5.04 -0.38 -4.55
N ASP A 70 -6.17 -0.28 -5.27
CA ASP A 70 -7.24 0.66 -4.97
C ASP A 70 -7.82 0.45 -3.56
N TYR A 71 -8.11 -0.81 -3.21
CA TYR A 71 -8.61 -1.16 -1.88
C TYR A 71 -7.62 -0.77 -0.77
N ILE A 72 -6.35 -1.15 -0.93
CA ILE A 72 -5.30 -0.87 0.05
C ILE A 72 -5.14 0.64 0.23
N TRP A 73 -5.08 1.40 -0.87
CA TRP A 73 -4.97 2.86 -0.82
C TRP A 73 -6.13 3.50 -0.08
N ALA A 74 -7.36 3.12 -0.39
CA ALA A 74 -8.56 3.66 0.26
C ALA A 74 -8.54 3.39 1.77
N ARG A 75 -8.25 2.15 2.17
CA ARG A 75 -8.22 1.76 3.58
C ARG A 75 -7.09 2.41 4.37
N LEU A 76 -5.88 2.47 3.80
CA LEU A 76 -4.76 3.17 4.44
C LEU A 76 -5.02 4.66 4.53
N SER A 77 -5.64 5.26 3.50
CA SER A 77 -6.00 6.68 3.52
C SER A 77 -6.98 7.00 4.63
N GLN A 78 -8.03 6.19 4.76
CA GLN A 78 -9.00 6.30 5.84
C GLN A 78 -8.33 6.10 7.21
N ALA A 79 -7.49 5.07 7.38
CA ALA A 79 -6.83 4.80 8.65
C ALA A 79 -5.84 5.91 9.09
N CYS A 80 -5.34 6.70 8.12
CA CYS A 80 -4.43 7.82 8.37
C CYS A 80 -5.16 9.13 8.68
N HIS A 81 -6.41 9.28 8.24
CA HIS A 81 -7.23 10.47 8.45
C HIS A 81 -8.10 10.26 9.70
N GLN A 82 -8.21 11.26 10.57
CA GLN A 82 -9.00 11.15 11.79
C GLN A 82 -9.86 12.40 11.93
N HIS A 83 -11.18 12.22 11.90
CA HIS A 83 -12.08 13.21 12.46
C HIS A 83 -12.24 12.94 13.97
N ALA A 84 -12.43 13.99 14.77
CA ALA A 84 -12.38 13.93 16.25
C ALA A 84 -13.37 12.95 16.91
N TYR A 85 -14.33 12.42 16.15
CA TYR A 85 -15.37 11.50 16.59
C TYR A 85 -15.23 10.07 16.02
N GLU A 86 -14.23 9.80 15.19
CA GLU A 86 -14.01 8.47 14.64
C GLU A 86 -13.17 7.63 15.60
N LEU A 87 -13.37 6.31 15.60
CA LEU A 87 -12.43 5.40 16.25
C LEU A 87 -11.23 5.21 15.32
N GLY A 88 -10.01 5.33 15.87
CA GLY A 88 -8.79 5.04 15.11
C GLY A 88 -8.68 3.56 14.72
N PRO A 89 -7.81 3.20 13.75
CA PRO A 89 -7.64 1.82 13.35
C PRO A 89 -7.20 0.96 14.54
N THR A 90 -7.81 -0.21 14.68
CA THR A 90 -7.35 -1.21 15.65
C THR A 90 -5.99 -1.77 15.25
N VAL A 91 -5.25 -2.36 16.20
CA VAL A 91 -3.99 -3.06 15.90
C VAL A 91 -4.20 -4.21 14.92
N HIS A 92 -5.33 -4.92 15.02
CA HIS A 92 -5.67 -6.01 14.11
C HIS A 92 -5.87 -5.51 12.68
N GLU A 93 -6.63 -4.42 12.49
CA GLU A 93 -6.81 -3.81 11.18
C GLU A 93 -5.50 -3.28 10.61
N ALA A 94 -4.67 -2.61 11.42
CA ALA A 94 -3.37 -2.12 10.99
C ALA A 94 -2.45 -3.27 10.52
N ARG A 95 -2.39 -4.38 11.27
CA ARG A 95 -1.67 -5.59 10.84
C ARG A 95 -2.19 -6.13 9.51
N GLY A 96 -3.52 -6.24 9.38
CA GLY A 96 -4.14 -6.71 8.16
C GLY A 96 -3.84 -5.83 6.94
N LEU A 97 -3.75 -4.51 7.12
CA LEU A 97 -3.38 -3.59 6.06
C LEU A 97 -1.89 -3.67 5.71
N VAL A 98 -1.01 -3.75 6.70
CA VAL A 98 0.44 -3.95 6.48
C VAL A 98 0.70 -5.24 5.71
N ALA A 99 0.06 -6.34 6.12
CA ALA A 99 0.19 -7.64 5.45
C ALA A 99 -0.22 -7.56 3.97
N ARG A 100 -1.34 -6.88 3.65
CA ARG A 100 -1.77 -6.71 2.26
C ARG A 100 -0.79 -5.91 1.41
N VAL A 101 -0.08 -4.93 1.98
CA VAL A 101 0.98 -4.20 1.27
C VAL A 101 2.17 -5.14 0.99
N VAL A 102 2.53 -5.99 1.96
CA VAL A 102 3.58 -7.03 1.78
C VAL A 102 3.18 -8.02 0.68
N ASP A 103 1.94 -8.51 0.70
CA ASP A 103 1.43 -9.44 -0.32
C ASP A 103 1.46 -8.83 -1.71
N LEU A 104 1.03 -7.57 -1.85
CA LEU A 104 1.10 -6.84 -3.11
C LEU A 104 2.55 -6.62 -3.58
N ALA A 105 3.48 -6.37 -2.64
CA ALA A 105 4.90 -6.29 -2.96
C ALA A 105 5.50 -7.63 -3.41
N GLY A 106 4.93 -8.76 -2.99
CA GLY A 106 5.28 -10.08 -3.51
C GLY A 106 5.04 -10.20 -5.02
N VAL A 107 4.00 -9.54 -5.56
CA VAL A 107 3.69 -9.54 -6.99
C VAL A 107 4.84 -8.95 -7.82
N ILE A 108 5.52 -7.91 -7.33
CA ILE A 108 6.71 -7.32 -7.98
C ILE A 108 7.81 -8.36 -8.17
N ARG A 109 8.07 -9.18 -7.16
CA ARG A 109 9.20 -10.13 -7.15
C ARG A 109 8.93 -11.31 -8.06
N VAL A 110 7.69 -11.82 -8.07
CA VAL A 110 7.31 -12.96 -8.91
C VAL A 110 7.39 -12.62 -10.41
N SER A 111 7.01 -11.41 -10.82
CA SER A 111 7.09 -11.03 -12.24
C SER A 111 8.53 -10.93 -12.74
N VAL A 112 9.49 -10.53 -11.90
CA VAL A 112 10.92 -10.47 -12.27
C VAL A 112 11.52 -11.86 -12.49
N GLU A 113 11.04 -12.90 -11.78
CA GLU A 113 11.52 -14.27 -11.94
C GLU A 113 10.89 -15.02 -13.13
N VAL A 114 9.72 -14.60 -13.61
CA VAL A 114 9.03 -15.26 -14.73
C VAL A 114 9.54 -14.75 -16.10
N ASP A 115 10.09 -13.53 -16.12
CA ASP A 115 10.60 -12.89 -17.34
C ASP A 115 12.13 -13.02 -17.52
N ALA A 116 12.81 -13.83 -16.69
CA ALA A 116 14.26 -14.10 -16.73
C ALA A 116 14.58 -15.52 -17.23
#